data_AF-A0A934B288-F1
#
_entry.id   AF-A0A934B288-F1
#
_cell.length_a   1.000
_cell.length_b   1.000
_cell.length_c   1.000
_cell.angle_alpha   90.00
_cell.angle_beta   90.00
_cell.angle_gamma   90.00
#
_symmetry.space_group_name_H-M   'P 1'
#
loop_
_entity.id
_entity.type
_entity.pdbx_description
1 polymer ?
#
loop_
_entity_poly.entity_id
_entity_poly.type
_entity_poly.pdbx_seq_one_letter_code
_entity_poly.pdbx_strand_id
1 'polypeptide(L)' 'MELYESLFIIRPSVSDEETKTLIDKMKSVADKTGAQFIKAENLGKKKLAYEVRRERKGTYAYFYFNGKPHQES' A
#
# COMPACT_ATOMS: atom_id res chain seq x y z
N MET A 1 -2.23 -15.86 -13.71
CA MET A 1 -1.88 -14.87 -12.66
C MET A 1 -2.42 -13.57 -13.19
N GLU A 2 -3.19 -12.87 -12.37
CA GLU A 2 -3.81 -11.62 -12.80
C GLU A 2 -3.02 -10.43 -12.25
N LEU A 3 -3.08 -9.32 -12.96
CA LEU A 3 -2.48 -8.07 -12.53
C LEU A 3 -3.39 -7.37 -11.54
N TYR A 4 -2.83 -6.98 -10.40
CA TYR A 4 -3.51 -6.24 -9.35
C TYR A 4 -2.79 -4.94 -9.03
N GLU A 5 -3.59 -3.95 -8.65
CA GLU A 5 -3.13 -2.69 -8.09
C GLU A 5 -3.73 -2.51 -6.70
N SER A 6 -2.88 -2.13 -5.74
CA SER A 6 -3.29 -1.77 -4.39
C SER A 6 -2.71 -0.41 -4.00
N LEU A 7 -3.59 0.52 -3.64
CA LEU A 7 -3.23 1.84 -3.15
C LEU A 7 -3.60 1.96 -1.66
N PHE A 8 -2.61 2.31 -0.84
CA PHE A 8 -2.77 2.49 0.60
C PHE A 8 -2.58 3.94 0.98
N ILE A 9 -3.39 4.42 1.93
CA ILE A 9 -3.25 5.75 2.55
C ILE A 9 -2.90 5.55 4.02
N ILE A 10 -1.66 5.92 4.37
CA ILE A 10 -1.13 5.83 5.73
C ILE A 10 -1.37 7.17 6.44
N ARG A 11 -1.78 7.10 7.71
CA ARG A 11 -2.06 8.29 8.53
C ARG A 11 -0.84 9.22 8.58
N PRO A 12 -1.05 10.55 8.52
CA PRO A 12 0.05 11.50 8.47
C PRO A 12 0.81 11.62 9.80
N SER A 13 0.22 11.14 10.91
CA SER A 13 0.84 11.09 12.22
C SER A 13 1.95 10.03 12.36
N VAL A 14 2.02 9.07 11.42
CA VAL A 14 3.06 8.04 11.40
C VAL A 14 4.36 8.68 10.88
N SER A 15 5.48 8.42 11.55
CA SER A 15 6.78 8.93 11.11
C SER A 15 7.19 8.32 9.76
N ASP A 16 8.15 8.95 9.08
CA ASP A 16 8.59 8.48 7.77
C ASP A 16 9.34 7.14 7.88
N GLU A 17 10.03 6.90 9.00
CA GLU A 17 10.69 5.63 9.31
C GLU A 17 9.68 4.50 9.57
N GLU A 18 8.69 4.74 10.43
CA GLU A 18 7.60 3.78 10.67
C GLU A 18 6.80 3.50 9.40
N THR A 19 6.59 4.52 8.57
CA THR A 19 5.93 4.38 7.25
C THR A 19 6.70 3.41 6.37
N LYS A 20 8.03 3.55 6.28
CA LYS A 20 8.87 2.64 5.51
C LYS A 20 8.77 1.21 6.04
N THR A 21 8.88 1.02 7.35
CA THR A 21 8.73 -0.30 7.99
C THR A 21 7.36 -0.92 7.72
N LEU A 22 6.28 -0.12 7.75
CA LEU A 22 4.94 -0.59 7.44
C LEU A 22 4.81 -1.04 5.98
N ILE A 23 5.37 -0.26 5.04
CA ILE A 23 5.40 -0.61 3.61
C ILE A 23 6.15 -1.93 3.39
N ASP A 24 7.33 -2.09 4.01
CA ASP A 24 8.12 -3.31 3.91
C ASP A 24 7.37 -4.52 4.48
N LYS A 25 6.66 -4.33 5.60
CA LYS A 25 5.81 -5.36 6.20
C LYS A 25 4.66 -5.76 5.28
N MET A 26 3.96 -4.79 4.68
CA MET A 26 2.87 -5.06 3.72
C MET A 26 3.39 -5.79 2.49
N LYS A 27 4.57 -5.42 1.98
CA LYS A 27 5.24 -6.09 0.87
C LYS A 27 5.53 -7.56 1.22
N SER A 28 6.15 -7.80 2.39
CA SER A 28 6.45 -9.16 2.85
C SER A 28 5.19 -10.03 3.01
N VAL A 29 4.07 -9.47 3.47
CA VAL A 29 2.80 -10.21 3.56
C VAL A 29 2.32 -10.61 2.16
N ALA A 30 2.32 -9.68 1.20
CA ALA A 30 1.91 -10.00 -0.17
C ALA A 30 2.83 -11.03 -0.83
N ASP A 31 4.16 -10.91 -0.67
CA ASP A 31 5.13 -11.90 -1.17
C ASP A 31 4.83 -13.31 -0.62
N LYS A 32 4.50 -13.43 0.67
CA LYS A 32 4.12 -14.71 1.29
C LYS A 32 2.85 -15.33 0.71
N THR A 33 1.94 -14.51 0.17
CA THR A 33 0.73 -14.99 -0.52
C THR A 33 0.98 -15.38 -1.99
N GLY A 34 2.23 -15.29 -2.46
CA GLY A 34 2.62 -15.59 -3.82
C GLY A 34 2.45 -14.42 -4.79
N ALA A 35 2.40 -13.18 -4.26
CA ALA A 35 2.46 -11.99 -5.11
C ALA A 35 3.85 -11.86 -5.75
N GLN A 36 3.88 -11.38 -6.98
CA GLN A 36 5.11 -11.02 -7.68
C GLN A 36 5.07 -9.53 -8.00
N PHE A 37 5.83 -8.74 -7.24
CA PHE A 37 5.86 -7.29 -7.39
C PHE A 37 6.49 -6.86 -8.71
N ILE A 38 5.74 -6.05 -9.46
CA ILE A 38 6.22 -5.30 -10.62
C ILE A 38 6.67 -3.90 -10.17
N LYS A 39 5.89 -3.29 -9.29
CA LYS A 39 6.17 -1.97 -8.71
C LYS A 39 5.73 -1.91 -7.25
N ALA A 40 6.56 -1.34 -6.40
CA ALA A 40 6.20 -1.01 -5.03
C ALA A 40 6.85 0.33 -4.67
N GLU A 41 6.04 1.37 -4.50
CA GLU A 41 6.52 2.74 -4.32
C GLU A 41 5.83 3.44 -3.16
N ASN A 42 6.62 4.23 -2.44
CA ASN A 42 6.10 5.26 -1.54
C ASN A 42 5.95 6.56 -2.33
N LEU A 43 4.72 7.00 -2.57
CA LEU A 43 4.40 8.23 -3.30
C LEU A 43 4.43 9.49 -2.40
N GLY A 44 4.77 9.31 -1.12
CA GLY A 44 4.93 10.39 -0.15
C GLY A 44 3.62 11.00 0.36
N LYS A 45 3.75 12.03 1.19
CA LYS A 45 2.62 12.75 1.80
C LYS A 45 1.93 13.63 0.76
N LYS A 46 0.62 13.43 0.58
CA LYS A 46 -0.23 14.24 -0.31
C LYS A 46 -1.47 14.74 0.46
N LYS A 47 -2.05 15.84 -0.01
CA LYS A 47 -3.33 16.36 0.49
C LYS A 47 -4.47 15.52 -0.08
N LEU A 48 -5.41 15.11 0.77
CA LEU A 48 -6.61 14.41 0.36
C LEU A 48 -7.63 15.40 -0.23
N ALA A 49 -8.46 14.93 -1.16
CA ALA A 49 -9.53 15.76 -1.75
C ALA A 49 -10.56 16.22 -0.69
N TYR A 50 -10.78 15.40 0.33
CA TYR A 50 -11.64 15.66 1.47
C TYR A 50 -11.07 14.99 2.73
N GLU A 51 -11.65 15.32 3.87
CA GLU A 51 -11.20 14.79 5.15
C GLU A 51 -11.62 13.32 5.32
N VAL A 52 -10.65 12.46 5.62
CA VAL A 52 -10.89 11.04 5.91
C VAL A 52 -10.49 10.78 7.34
N ARG A 53 -11.46 10.39 8.19
CA ARG A 53 -11.22 10.12 9.63
C ARG A 53 -10.49 11.26 10.35
N ARG A 54 -10.91 12.51 10.11
CA ARG A 54 -10.30 13.74 10.65
C ARG A 54 -8.90 14.08 10.12
N GLU A 55 -8.44 13.42 9.08
CA GLU A 55 -7.16 13.70 8.43
C GLU A 55 -7.36 14.34 7.05
N ARG A 56 -6.58 15.38 6.75
CA ARG A 56 -6.58 16.07 5.44
C ARG A 56 -5.36 15.75 4.57
N LYS A 57 -4.43 14.96 5.10
CA LYS A 57 -3.21 14.52 4.43
C LYS A 57 -3.01 13.03 4.71
N GLY A 58 -2.28 12.36 3.84
CA GLY A 58 -1.86 10.97 4.06
C GLY A 58 -0.65 10.63 3.20
N THR A 59 0.14 9.66 3.64
CA THR A 59 1.22 9.10 2.84
C THR A 59 0.68 8.01 1.95
N TYR A 60 0.89 8.11 0.64
CA TYR A 60 0.41 7.14 -0.33
C TYR A 60 1.46 6.06 -0.58
N ALA A 61 1.07 4.80 -0.54
CA ALA A 61 1.90 3.67 -0.96
C ALA A 61 1.18 2.90 -2.07
N TYR A 62 1.89 2.63 -3.16
CA TYR A 62 1.35 2.05 -4.39
C TYR A 62 2.04 0.74 -4.70
N PHE A 63 1.26 -0.33 -4.79
CA PHE A 63 1.71 -1.67 -5.15
C PHE A 63 1.06 -2.12 -6.46
N TYR A 64 1.89 -2.61 -7.37
CA TYR A 64 1.48 -3.22 -8.63
C TYR A 64 2.18 -4.57 -8.76
N PHE A 65 1.39 -5.64 -8.86
CA PHE A 65 1.92 -6.99 -8.75
C PHE A 65 1.03 -8.01 -9.48
N ASN A 66 1.64 -9.12 -9.88
CA ASN A 66 0.90 -10.30 -10.31
C ASN A 66 0.48 -11.11 -9.08
N GLY A 67 -0.79 -11.49 -8.99
CA GLY A 67 -1.34 -12.28 -7.89
C GLY A 67 -2.13 -13.49 -8.38
N LYS A 68 -2.34 -14.46 -7.48
CA LYS A 68 -3.35 -15.50 -7.70
C LYS A 68 -4.72 -14.90 -7.35
N PRO A 69 -5.74 -15.02 -8.23
CA PRO A 69 -7.09 -14.69 -7.85
C PRO A 69 -7.52 -15.55 -6.66
N HIS A 70 -8.19 -14.94 -5.69
CA HIS A 70 -8.84 -15.69 -4.62
C HIS A 70 -9.97 -16.49 -5.27
N GLN A 71 -9.81 -17.81 -5.39
CA GLN A 71 -10.91 -18.67 -5.80
C GLN A 71 -11.79 -18.89 -4.57
N GLU A 72 -12.93 -18.19 -4.52
CA GLU A 72 -14.00 -18.51 -3.57
C GLU A 72 -14.42 -19.97 -3.80
N SER A 73 -14.38 -20.77 -2.73
CA SER A 73 -14.91 -22.14 -2.69
C SER A 73 -16.31 -22.14 -2.09
#